data_AF-A0A160TJX8-F1
#
_entry.id   AF-A0A160TJX8-F1
#
_cell.length_a   1.000
_cell.length_b   1.000
_cell.length_c   1.000
_cell.angle_alpha   90.00
_cell.angle_beta   90.00
_cell.angle_gamma   90.00
#
_symmetry.space_group_name_H-M   'P 1'
#
loop_
_entity.id
_entity.type
_entity.pdbx_description
1 polymer ?
#
loop_
_entity_poly.entity_id
_entity_poly.type
_entity_poly.pdbx_seq_one_letter_code
_entity_poly.pdbx_strand_id
1 'polypeptide(L)'
;MRNIAVIGGLAATILAFSGAPRLTATSDAAGLPQARNASCDDPKTAFDNVYCERKVYMQADTDLNAAYKKLRTLLKVADRATLLQSQRTWIRQRDSRCGLTEGDSIKINLVCAKDMTIERTNWLNDRSRECTSSGCRSSKLDE
;
A
#
# COMPACT_ATOMS: atom_id res chain seq x y z
N MET A 1 23.96 -16.51 -8.19
CA MET A 1 24.59 -16.70 -9.51
C MET A 1 24.37 -15.41 -10.30
N ARG A 2 25.43 -14.63 -10.51
CA ARG A 2 25.39 -13.34 -11.23
C ARG A 2 25.87 -13.62 -12.65
N ASN A 3 25.01 -13.44 -13.65
CA ASN A 3 25.44 -13.49 -15.04
C ASN A 3 25.86 -12.08 -15.48
N ILE A 4 27.16 -11.96 -15.74
CA ILE A 4 27.80 -10.84 -16.44
C ILE A 4 27.72 -11.17 -17.93
N ALA A 5 27.10 -10.30 -18.73
CA ALA A 5 27.25 -10.31 -20.18
C ALA A 5 27.97 -9.02 -20.59
N VAL A 6 29.18 -9.21 -21.07
CA VAL A 6 30.04 -8.21 -21.72
C VAL A 6 29.55 -8.03 -23.15
N ILE A 7 29.20 -6.81 -23.53
CA ILE A 7 29.09 -6.35 -24.92
C ILE A 7 30.05 -5.15 -24.96
N GLY A 8 31.25 -5.24 -25.53
CA GLY A 8 31.48 -5.61 -26.92
C GLY A 8 31.54 -4.30 -27.73
N GLY A 9 32.65 -3.58 -27.60
CA GLY A 9 32.85 -2.28 -28.22
C GLY A 9 32.98 -2.38 -29.74
N LEU A 10 32.22 -1.54 -30.45
CA LEU A 10 32.49 -1.19 -31.84
C LEU A 10 32.90 0.28 -31.88
N ALA A 11 34.10 0.51 -32.39
CA ALA A 11 34.67 1.82 -32.62
C ALA A 11 33.82 2.58 -33.65
N ALA A 12 33.16 3.65 -33.22
CA ALA A 12 32.52 4.59 -34.11
C ALA A 12 33.55 5.65 -34.54
N THR A 13 33.91 5.62 -35.81
CA THR A 13 34.66 6.65 -36.51
C THR A 13 33.95 8.00 -36.39
N ILE A 14 34.63 8.97 -35.77
CA ILE A 14 34.12 10.34 -35.60
C ILE A 14 34.24 11.07 -36.94
N LEU A 15 33.12 11.23 -37.64
CA LEU A 15 32.96 12.30 -38.63
C LEU A 15 32.51 13.55 -37.87
N ALA A 16 33.35 14.59 -37.93
CA ALA A 16 33.06 15.89 -37.34
C ALA A 16 31.90 16.57 -38.08
N PHE A 17 30.71 16.58 -37.46
CA PHE A 17 29.64 17.50 -37.81
C PHE A 17 29.83 18.80 -37.02
N SER A 18 30.41 19.80 -37.68
CA SER A 18 30.42 21.19 -37.26
C SER A 18 29.00 21.77 -37.37
N GLY A 19 28.37 22.03 -36.21
CA GLY A 19 27.20 22.91 -36.11
C GLY A 19 25.89 22.21 -35.74
N ALA A 20 25.70 21.89 -34.46
CA ALA A 20 24.36 21.70 -33.89
C ALA A 20 23.99 22.94 -33.06
N PRO A 21 22.79 23.52 -33.23
CA PRO A 21 22.35 24.65 -32.42
C PRO A 21 22.23 24.22 -30.95
N ARG A 22 22.73 25.07 -30.04
CA ARG A 22 22.49 24.90 -28.60
C ARG A 22 21.00 25.05 -28.34
N LEU A 23 20.31 23.96 -28.04
CA LEU A 23 19.00 23.99 -27.38
C LEU A 23 19.22 24.63 -26.01
N THR A 24 18.90 25.91 -25.87
CA THR A 24 18.69 26.53 -24.56
C THR A 24 17.42 25.92 -23.99
N ALA A 25 17.56 24.97 -23.07
CA ALA A 25 16.44 24.55 -22.24
C ALA A 25 16.03 25.77 -21.40
N THR A 26 15.00 26.50 -21.83
CA THR A 26 14.30 27.45 -20.97
C THR A 26 13.54 26.60 -19.97
N SER A 27 14.05 26.56 -18.75
CA SER A 27 13.40 25.91 -17.62
C SER A 27 12.21 26.76 -17.17
N ASP A 28 11.18 26.83 -18.00
CA ASP A 28 9.85 27.28 -17.58
C ASP A 28 9.14 26.09 -16.92
N ALA A 29 9.71 25.66 -15.79
CA ALA A 29 8.98 24.84 -14.84
C ALA A 29 7.96 25.75 -14.16
N ALA A 30 6.81 25.95 -14.81
CA ALA A 30 5.60 26.33 -14.11
C ALA A 30 5.38 25.24 -13.05
N GLY A 31 5.76 25.55 -11.82
CA GLY A 31 5.70 24.61 -10.71
C GLY A 31 4.28 24.09 -10.59
N LEU A 32 4.09 22.81 -10.87
CA LEU A 32 2.91 22.08 -10.39
C LEU A 32 2.80 22.40 -8.90
N PRO A 33 1.61 22.77 -8.38
CA PRO A 33 1.46 23.01 -6.97
C PRO A 33 1.91 21.75 -6.23
N GLN A 34 3.11 21.80 -5.63
CA GLN A 34 3.50 20.85 -4.62
C GLN A 34 2.38 20.92 -3.59
N ALA A 35 1.72 19.79 -3.33
CA ALA A 35 0.81 19.65 -2.21
C ALA A 35 1.60 20.04 -0.96
N ARG A 36 1.54 21.33 -0.59
CA ARG A 36 2.00 21.82 0.69
C ARG A 36 1.31 20.93 1.70
N ASN A 37 2.07 20.34 2.62
CA ASN A 37 1.56 19.43 3.65
C ASN A 37 0.25 19.99 4.19
N ALA A 38 -0.88 19.51 3.67
CA ALA A 38 -2.17 20.11 3.95
C ALA A 38 -2.37 19.98 5.45
N SER A 39 -2.81 21.05 6.11
CA SER A 39 -3.22 20.91 7.50
C SER A 39 -4.40 19.95 7.52
N CYS A 40 -4.18 18.73 7.99
CA CYS A 40 -5.23 17.71 8.04
C CYS A 40 -6.30 18.02 9.09
N ASP A 41 -6.05 19.00 9.95
CA ASP A 41 -7.02 19.55 10.89
C ASP A 41 -8.06 20.44 10.18
N ASP A 42 -7.74 20.98 8.99
CA ASP A 42 -8.58 21.92 8.25
C ASP A 42 -8.33 21.80 6.73
N PRO A 43 -8.73 20.68 6.11
CA PRO A 43 -8.53 20.44 4.68
C PRO A 43 -9.36 21.43 3.84
N LYS A 44 -8.72 22.08 2.87
CA LYS A 44 -9.34 23.16 2.07
C LYS A 44 -9.96 22.67 0.77
N THR A 45 -9.52 21.51 0.29
CA THR A 45 -9.99 20.93 -0.96
C THR A 45 -10.34 19.46 -0.79
N ALA A 46 -11.11 18.92 -1.73
CA ALA A 46 -11.37 17.49 -1.79
C ALA A 46 -10.06 16.67 -1.93
N PHE A 47 -9.05 17.21 -2.62
CA PHE A 47 -7.75 16.56 -2.76
C PHE A 47 -6.95 16.57 -1.44
N ASP A 48 -7.02 17.65 -0.65
CA ASP A 48 -6.45 17.68 0.69
C ASP A 48 -7.10 16.64 1.60
N ASN A 49 -8.43 16.53 1.53
CA ASN A 49 -9.17 15.54 2.30
C ASN A 49 -8.75 14.10 1.93
N VAL A 50 -8.67 13.78 0.64
CA VAL A 50 -8.19 12.47 0.16
C VAL A 50 -6.75 12.20 0.60
N TYR A 51 -5.87 13.21 0.55
CA TYR A 51 -4.50 13.09 1.02
C TYR A 51 -4.42 12.78 2.52
N CYS A 52 -5.23 13.46 3.33
CA CYS A 52 -5.27 13.28 4.78
C CYS A 52 -5.88 11.94 5.19
N GLU A 53 -7.04 11.56 4.63
CA GLU A 53 -7.65 10.26 4.88
C GLU A 53 -6.74 9.10 4.45
N ARG A 54 -6.00 9.27 3.35
CA ARG A 54 -5.02 8.28 2.91
C ARG A 54 -3.93 8.07 3.96
N LYS A 55 -3.40 9.12 4.60
CA LYS A 55 -2.37 8.97 5.63
C LYS A 55 -2.85 8.06 6.77
N VAL A 56 -4.06 8.30 7.25
CA VAL A 56 -4.65 7.51 8.35
C VAL A 56 -4.91 6.07 7.91
N TYR A 57 -5.45 5.87 6.71
CA TYR A 57 -5.64 4.53 6.14
C TYR A 57 -4.32 3.75 6.00
N MET A 58 -3.25 4.40 5.51
CA MET A 58 -1.94 3.76 5.35
C MET A 58 -1.34 3.37 6.70
N GLN A 59 -1.57 4.15 7.76
CA GLN A 59 -1.16 3.77 9.11
C GLN A 59 -1.97 2.55 9.60
N ALA A 60 -3.29 2.55 9.41
CA ALA A 60 -4.13 1.41 9.77
C ALA A 60 -3.70 0.11 9.05
N ASP A 61 -3.35 0.20 7.76
CA ASP A 61 -2.83 -0.95 6.99
C ASP A 61 -1.47 -1.43 7.52
N THR A 62 -0.60 -0.50 7.92
CA THR A 62 0.67 -0.85 8.57
C THR A 62 0.43 -1.62 9.87
N ASP A 63 -0.49 -1.15 10.71
CA ASP A 63 -0.84 -1.78 11.98
C ASP A 63 -1.47 -3.17 11.78
N LEU A 64 -2.35 -3.30 10.77
CA LEU A 64 -2.95 -4.57 10.36
C LEU A 64 -1.87 -5.60 10.01
N ASN A 65 -0.91 -5.20 9.17
CA ASN A 65 0.17 -6.08 8.73
C ASN A 65 1.10 -6.47 9.88
N ALA A 66 1.34 -5.57 10.83
CA ALA A 66 2.09 -5.87 12.05
C ALA A 66 1.35 -6.90 12.93
N ALA A 67 0.04 -6.69 13.17
CA ALA A 67 -0.79 -7.60 13.95
C ALA A 67 -0.90 -8.99 13.29
N TYR A 68 -1.03 -9.06 11.97
CA TYR A 68 -1.05 -10.31 11.22
C TYR A 68 0.26 -11.09 11.38
N LYS A 69 1.40 -10.42 11.23
CA LYS A 69 2.72 -11.04 11.42
C LYS A 69 2.88 -11.56 12.85
N LYS A 70 2.48 -10.76 13.84
CA LYS A 70 2.51 -11.15 15.26
C LYS A 70 1.67 -12.40 15.53
N LEU A 71 0.42 -12.44 15.06
CA LEU A 71 -0.43 -13.61 15.27
C LEU A 71 0.19 -14.87 14.64
N ARG A 72 0.74 -14.75 13.42
CA ARG A 72 1.32 -15.89 12.70
C ARG A 72 2.49 -16.56 13.41
N THR A 73 3.26 -15.84 14.23
CA THR A 73 4.38 -16.45 14.97
C THR A 73 3.88 -17.39 16.07
N LEU A 74 2.66 -17.19 16.56
CA LEU A 74 2.02 -18.00 17.61
C LEU A 74 1.33 -19.25 17.05
N LEU A 75 1.03 -19.26 15.74
CA LEU A 75 0.24 -20.33 15.11
C LEU A 75 1.10 -21.49 14.60
N LYS A 76 0.54 -22.70 14.69
CA LYS A 76 1.01 -23.90 13.97
C LYS A 76 0.76 -23.77 12.45
N VAL A 77 1.40 -24.62 11.66
CA VAL A 77 1.37 -24.53 10.17
C VAL A 77 -0.05 -24.56 9.61
N ALA A 78 -0.90 -25.48 10.05
CA ALA A 78 -2.29 -25.57 9.57
C ALA A 78 -3.08 -24.28 9.84
N ASP A 79 -2.93 -23.72 11.04
CA ASP A 79 -3.65 -22.51 11.47
C ASP A 79 -3.17 -21.26 10.73
N ARG A 80 -1.90 -21.22 10.31
CA ARG A 80 -1.37 -20.13 9.44
C ARG A 80 -2.07 -20.13 8.08
N ALA A 81 -2.40 -21.29 7.53
CA ALA A 81 -3.13 -21.41 6.27
C ALA A 81 -4.58 -20.93 6.43
N THR A 82 -5.25 -21.33 7.52
CA THR A 82 -6.59 -20.84 7.86
C THR A 82 -6.62 -19.32 8.00
N LEU A 83 -5.70 -18.75 8.78
CA LEU A 83 -5.61 -17.29 8.96
C LEU A 83 -5.33 -16.55 7.63
N LEU A 84 -4.48 -17.10 6.77
CA LEU A 84 -4.22 -16.51 5.44
C LEU A 84 -5.50 -16.50 4.59
N GLN A 85 -6.26 -17.59 4.60
CA GLN A 85 -7.50 -17.66 3.84
C GLN A 85 -8.54 -16.67 4.37
N SER A 86 -8.69 -16.57 5.70
CA SER A 86 -9.54 -15.56 6.34
C SER A 86 -9.12 -14.14 5.95
N GLN A 87 -7.83 -13.82 5.95
CA GLN A 87 -7.36 -12.49 5.50
C GLN A 87 -7.67 -12.19 4.04
N ARG A 88 -7.52 -13.17 3.14
CA ARG A 88 -7.89 -12.98 1.73
C ARG A 88 -9.39 -12.74 1.57
N THR A 89 -10.21 -13.44 2.35
CA THR A 89 -11.66 -13.23 2.38
C THR A 89 -12.00 -11.84 2.88
N TRP A 90 -11.40 -11.42 3.99
CA TRP A 90 -11.59 -10.07 4.54
C TRP A 90 -11.17 -8.96 3.54
N ILE A 91 -10.05 -9.11 2.84
CA ILE A 91 -9.62 -8.14 1.81
C ILE A 91 -10.69 -8.00 0.73
N ARG A 92 -11.23 -9.12 0.21
CA ARG A 92 -12.31 -9.09 -0.79
C ARG A 92 -13.55 -8.38 -0.26
N GLN A 93 -13.93 -8.63 1.00
CA GLN A 93 -15.08 -7.96 1.62
C GLN A 93 -14.85 -6.45 1.78
N ARG A 94 -13.66 -6.04 2.21
CA ARG A 94 -13.27 -4.62 2.27
C ARG A 94 -13.35 -3.97 0.91
N ASP A 95 -12.76 -4.61 -0.10
CA ASP A 95 -12.71 -4.06 -1.45
C ASP A 95 -14.12 -3.97 -2.08
N SER A 96 -14.98 -4.97 -1.87
CA SER A 96 -16.36 -4.94 -2.36
C SER A 96 -17.25 -3.93 -1.61
N ARG A 97 -16.97 -3.66 -0.33
CA ARG A 97 -17.78 -2.76 0.50
C ARG A 97 -17.35 -1.31 0.39
N CYS A 98 -16.06 -1.06 0.25
CA CYS A 98 -15.49 0.28 0.26
C CYS A 98 -15.04 0.78 -1.12
N GLY A 99 -14.94 -0.10 -2.11
CA GLY A 99 -14.59 0.21 -3.49
C GLY A 99 -15.79 0.09 -4.44
N LEU A 100 -15.83 0.97 -5.44
CA LEU A 100 -16.81 0.93 -6.52
C LEU A 100 -16.11 1.22 -7.85
N THR A 101 -16.34 0.35 -8.84
CA THR A 101 -15.83 0.54 -10.21
C THR A 101 -17.00 0.86 -11.13
N GLU A 102 -16.94 2.00 -11.83
CA GLU A 102 -17.96 2.49 -12.76
C GLU A 102 -17.27 2.92 -14.06
N GLY A 103 -17.39 2.09 -15.11
CA GLY A 103 -16.62 2.29 -16.35
C GLY A 103 -15.12 2.28 -16.06
N ASP A 104 -14.41 3.32 -16.51
CA ASP A 104 -12.97 3.51 -16.28
C ASP A 104 -12.65 4.21 -14.94
N SER A 105 -13.65 4.49 -14.11
CA SER A 105 -13.48 5.17 -12.82
C SER A 105 -13.50 4.21 -11.64
N ILE A 106 -12.57 4.40 -10.70
CA ILE A 106 -12.53 3.71 -9.41
C ILE A 106 -12.78 4.72 -8.29
N LYS A 107 -13.81 4.49 -7.50
CA LYS A 107 -14.15 5.27 -6.30
C LYS A 107 -13.80 4.44 -5.07
N ILE A 108 -13.10 5.05 -4.11
CA ILE A 108 -12.71 4.41 -2.86
C ILE A 108 -13.20 5.27 -1.70
N ASN A 109 -14.00 4.69 -0.81
CA ASN A 109 -14.34 5.28 0.46
C ASN A 109 -13.21 4.97 1.48
N LEU A 110 -12.30 5.93 1.67
CA LEU A 110 -11.15 5.77 2.56
C LEU A 110 -11.55 5.65 4.03
N VAL A 111 -12.65 6.27 4.46
CA VAL A 111 -13.17 6.13 5.83
C VAL A 111 -13.64 4.70 6.05
N CYS A 112 -14.46 4.15 5.15
CA CYS A 112 -14.88 2.75 5.17
C CYS A 112 -13.68 1.79 5.22
N ALA A 113 -12.70 2.00 4.33
CA ALA A 113 -11.54 1.14 4.23
C ALA A 113 -10.68 1.19 5.51
N LYS A 114 -10.50 2.39 6.10
CA LYS A 114 -9.81 2.60 7.37
C LYS A 114 -10.53 1.89 8.51
N ASP A 115 -11.83 2.10 8.66
CA ASP A 115 -12.60 1.55 9.78
C ASP A 115 -12.59 0.02 9.76
N MET A 116 -12.84 -0.59 8.60
CA MET A 116 -12.74 -2.05 8.43
C MET A 116 -11.32 -2.58 8.70
N THR A 117 -10.29 -1.79 8.38
CA THR A 117 -8.89 -2.16 8.64
C THR A 117 -8.58 -2.10 10.13
N ILE A 118 -9.04 -1.07 10.85
CA ILE A 118 -8.91 -0.96 12.31
C ILE A 118 -9.65 -2.11 13.01
N GLU A 119 -10.89 -2.39 12.62
CA GLU A 119 -11.67 -3.52 13.15
C GLU A 119 -10.93 -4.85 12.98
N ARG A 120 -10.36 -5.07 11.79
CA ARG A 120 -9.61 -6.30 11.53
C ARG A 120 -8.30 -6.37 12.30
N THR A 121 -7.60 -5.25 12.46
CA THR A 121 -6.42 -5.15 13.33
C THR A 121 -6.76 -5.52 14.77
N ASN A 122 -7.90 -5.03 15.29
CA ASN A 122 -8.36 -5.37 16.63
C ASN A 122 -8.66 -6.87 16.77
N TRP A 123 -9.33 -7.47 15.79
CA TRP A 123 -9.58 -8.91 15.76
C TRP A 123 -8.28 -9.73 15.79
N LEU A 124 -7.26 -9.35 15.01
CA LEU A 124 -5.95 -10.02 15.00
C LEU A 124 -5.24 -9.93 16.36
N ASN A 125 -5.37 -8.76 17.02
CA ASN A 125 -4.82 -8.54 18.34
C ASN A 125 -5.57 -9.36 19.41
N ASP A 126 -6.88 -9.51 19.31
CA ASP A 126 -7.67 -10.39 20.18
C ASP A 126 -7.27 -11.85 20.05
N ARG A 127 -7.09 -12.35 18.81
CA ARG A 127 -6.58 -13.70 18.57
C ARG A 127 -5.16 -13.88 19.15
N SER A 128 -4.32 -12.85 19.05
CA SER A 128 -2.96 -12.90 19.62
C SER A 128 -2.98 -12.96 21.15
N ARG A 129 -3.85 -12.16 21.80
CA ARG A 129 -4.05 -12.19 23.26
C ARG A 129 -4.52 -13.57 23.73
N GLU A 130 -5.53 -14.13 23.06
CA GLU A 130 -6.05 -15.47 23.33
C GLU A 130 -4.95 -16.55 23.20
N CYS A 131 -4.20 -16.53 22.08
CA CYS A 131 -3.08 -17.45 21.88
C CYS A 131 -2.06 -17.39 23.01
N THR A 132 -1.79 -16.20 23.55
CA THR A 132 -0.79 -15.98 24.60
C THR A 132 -1.31 -16.38 25.99
N SER A 133 -2.62 -16.28 26.24
CA SER A 133 -3.19 -16.55 27.56
C SER A 133 -3.56 -18.01 27.80
N SER A 134 -4.27 -18.64 26.86
CA SER A 134 -4.82 -19.99 27.03
C SER A 134 -4.52 -20.94 25.87
N GLY A 135 -3.68 -20.51 24.93
CA GLY A 135 -3.43 -21.23 23.69
C GLY A 135 -4.42 -20.85 22.58
N CYS A 136 -4.00 -21.06 21.33
CA CYS A 136 -4.74 -20.64 20.15
C CYS A 136 -5.94 -21.54 19.85
N ARG A 137 -7.14 -20.96 19.70
CA ARG A 137 -8.33 -21.68 19.23
C ARG A 137 -8.41 -21.61 17.70
N SER A 138 -8.03 -22.70 17.04
CA SER A 138 -8.02 -22.80 15.58
C SER A 138 -9.39 -22.49 14.94
N SER A 139 -10.50 -22.78 15.63
CA SER A 139 -11.89 -22.56 15.17
C SER A 139 -12.33 -21.09 15.11
N LYS A 140 -11.45 -20.15 15.43
CA LYS A 140 -11.72 -18.70 15.42
C LYS A 140 -10.85 -17.94 14.43
N LEU A 141 -10.10 -18.65 13.59
CA LEU A 141 -9.16 -18.06 12.64
C LEU A 141 -9.76 -17.88 11.24
N ASP A 142 -10.96 -18.41 11.01
CA ASP A 142 -11.72 -18.36 9.76
C ASP A 142 -12.89 -17.35 9.78
N GLU A 143 -13.15 -16.71 10.93
CA GLU A 143 -14.01 -15.51 11.04
C GLU A 143 -13.51 -14.38 10.13
#